data_AF-A0A2G9N1F8-F1
#
_entry.id   AF-A0A2G9N1F8-F1
#
_cell.length_a   1.000
_cell.length_b   1.000
_cell.length_c   1.000
_cell.angle_alpha   90.00
_cell.angle_beta   90.00
_cell.angle_gamma   90.00
#
_symmetry.space_group_name_H-M   'P 1'
#
loop_
_entity.id
_entity.type
_entity.pdbx_description
1 polymer ?
#
loop_
_entity_poly.entity_id
_entity_poly.type
_entity_poly.pdbx_seq_one_letter_code
_entity_poly.pdbx_strand_id
1 'polypeptide(L)'
;MDKKRIEELENAGELRRRSPDKARIRSMLEAAKRTSEYVCRLEINEESAAVVFRELYECLRQIGDALLWRSGWEPLKHTASIEALKEEVGYVDYEKLDRLRIIRNNA
;
A
#
# COMPACT_ATOMS: atom_id res chain seq x y z
N MET A 1 -9.71 9.95 1.73
CA MET A 1 -9.16 10.86 0.71
C MET A 1 -10.16 11.94 0.40
N ASP A 2 -9.78 13.20 0.58
CA ASP A 2 -10.64 14.32 0.19
C ASP A 2 -10.84 14.38 -1.34
N LYS A 3 -11.92 15.02 -1.78
CA LYS A 3 -12.29 15.08 -3.21
C LYS A 3 -11.24 15.79 -4.06
N LYS A 4 -10.66 16.88 -3.54
CA LYS A 4 -9.67 17.68 -4.26
C LYS A 4 -8.43 16.84 -4.55
N ARG A 5 -8.00 16.04 -3.58
CA ARG A 5 -6.83 15.17 -3.73
C ARG A 5 -7.06 14.02 -4.70
N ILE A 6 -8.27 13.43 -4.68
CA ILE A 6 -8.67 12.44 -5.68
C ILE A 6 -8.58 13.02 -7.10
N GLU A 7 -9.09 14.23 -7.32
CA GLU A 7 -9.05 14.91 -8.62
C GLU A 7 -7.60 15.19 -9.07
N GLU A 8 -6.74 15.65 -8.16
CA GLU A 8 -5.31 15.84 -8.45
C GLU A 8 -4.62 14.54 -8.90
N LEU A 9 -4.88 13.43 -8.20
CA LEU A 9 -4.30 12.12 -8.51
C LEU A 9 -4.88 11.50 -9.79
N GLU A 10 -6.17 11.71 -10.08
CA GLU A 10 -6.81 11.34 -11.36
C GLU A 10 -6.15 12.11 -12.52
N ASN A 11 -6.02 13.44 -12.39
CA ASN A 11 -5.39 14.29 -13.40
C ASN A 11 -3.89 13.97 -13.62
N ALA A 12 -3.19 13.56 -12.57
CA ALA A 12 -1.79 13.13 -12.64
C ALA A 12 -1.61 11.69 -13.19
N GLY A 13 -2.70 11.01 -13.55
CA GLY A 13 -2.68 9.63 -14.06
C GLY A 13 -2.25 8.60 -13.01
N GLU A 14 -2.47 8.87 -11.73
CA GLU A 14 -2.18 7.93 -10.63
C GLU A 14 -3.40 7.12 -10.22
N LEU A 15 -4.61 7.61 -10.54
CA LEU A 15 -5.87 6.92 -10.30
C LEU A 15 -6.67 6.80 -11.59
N ARG A 16 -7.50 5.76 -11.64
CA ARG A 16 -8.52 5.56 -12.68
C ARG A 16 -9.84 5.20 -12.04
N ARG A 17 -10.96 5.74 -12.56
CA ARG A 17 -12.30 5.33 -12.12
C ARG A 17 -12.55 3.86 -12.40
N ARG A 18 -13.09 3.15 -11.42
CA ARG A 18 -13.41 1.73 -11.54
C ARG A 18 -14.56 1.35 -10.62
N SER A 19 -15.40 0.40 -11.02
CA SER A 19 -16.42 -0.12 -10.11
C SER A 19 -15.74 -0.88 -8.96
N PRO A 20 -16.23 -0.74 -7.71
CA PRO A 20 -15.73 -1.52 -6.60
C PRO A 20 -15.81 -3.03 -6.87
N ASP A 21 -14.70 -3.74 -6.65
CA ASP A 21 -14.59 -5.18 -6.85
C ASP A 21 -14.31 -5.87 -5.50
N LYS A 22 -15.36 -6.45 -4.92
CA LYS A 22 -15.29 -7.11 -3.61
C LYS A 22 -14.34 -8.31 -3.60
N ALA A 23 -14.24 -9.04 -4.72
CA ALA A 23 -13.36 -10.20 -4.80
C ALA A 23 -11.89 -9.75 -4.82
N ARG A 24 -11.58 -8.72 -5.61
CA ARG A 24 -10.23 -8.13 -5.66
C ARG A 24 -9.82 -7.52 -4.32
N ILE A 25 -10.71 -6.74 -3.68
CA ILE A 25 -10.48 -6.18 -2.34
C ILE A 25 -10.15 -7.29 -1.35
N ARG A 26 -10.97 -8.35 -1.31
CA ARG A 26 -10.74 -9.49 -0.41
C ARG A 26 -9.39 -10.16 -0.67
N SER A 27 -9.06 -10.42 -1.93
CA SER A 27 -7.79 -11.03 -2.31
C SER A 27 -6.58 -10.20 -1.87
N MET A 28 -6.65 -8.87 -1.97
CA MET A 28 -5.58 -7.97 -1.52
C MET A 28 -5.42 -8.01 0.00
N LEU A 29 -6.53 -7.99 0.75
CA LEU A 29 -6.48 -8.07 2.22
C LEU A 29 -5.98 -9.42 2.72
N GLU A 30 -6.37 -10.52 2.06
CA GLU A 30 -5.88 -11.87 2.39
C GLU A 30 -4.39 -12.05 2.06
N ALA A 31 -3.90 -11.43 0.98
CA ALA A 31 -2.48 -11.39 0.65
C ALA A 31 -1.69 -10.60 1.72
N ALA A 32 -2.12 -9.37 2.01
CA ALA A 32 -1.49 -8.53 3.03
C ALA A 32 -1.45 -9.22 4.40
N LYS A 33 -2.55 -9.90 4.79
CA LYS A 33 -2.60 -10.68 6.03
C LYS A 33 -1.56 -11.80 6.04
N ARG A 34 -1.56 -12.67 5.03
CA ARG A 34 -0.61 -13.81 4.97
C ARG A 34 0.85 -13.35 4.95
N THR A 35 1.14 -12.29 4.21
CA THR A 35 2.49 -11.69 4.17
C THR A 35 2.87 -11.13 5.53
N SER A 36 1.99 -10.39 6.20
CA SER A 36 2.27 -9.87 7.55
C SER A 36 2.55 -11.00 8.57
N GLU A 37 1.75 -12.07 8.53
CA GLU A 37 1.94 -13.26 9.39
C GLU A 37 3.26 -14.00 9.08
N TYR A 38 3.68 -14.02 7.81
CA TYR A 38 4.98 -14.57 7.44
C TYR A 38 6.13 -13.71 7.97
N VAL A 39 6.08 -12.40 7.74
CA VAL A 39 7.11 -11.45 8.18
C VAL A 39 7.28 -11.48 9.70
N CYS A 40 6.18 -11.54 10.46
CA CYS A 40 6.24 -11.63 11.92
C CYS A 40 6.90 -12.92 12.45
N ARG A 41 7.08 -13.94 11.61
CA ARG A 41 7.76 -15.19 11.96
C ARG A 41 9.24 -15.21 11.56
N LEU A 42 9.70 -14.23 10.79
CA LEU A 42 11.10 -14.15 10.40
C LEU A 42 11.95 -13.66 11.58
N GLU A 43 13.06 -14.34 11.82
CA GLU A 43 14.12 -13.81 12.67
C GLU A 43 14.75 -12.61 11.95
N ILE A 44 14.91 -11.49 12.66
CA ILE A 44 15.48 -10.26 12.10
C ILE A 44 17.00 -10.34 12.16
N ASN A 45 17.63 -10.47 11.01
CA ASN A 45 19.08 -10.46 10.80
C ASN A 45 19.42 -9.68 9.51
N GLU A 46 20.70 -9.58 9.16
CA GLU A 46 21.14 -8.80 7.99
C GLU A 46 20.55 -9.31 6.66
N GLU A 47 20.35 -10.63 6.54
CA GLU A 47 19.80 -11.26 5.33
C GLU A 47 18.27 -11.08 5.24
N SER A 48 17.57 -11.13 6.37
CA SER A 48 16.11 -11.07 6.43
C SER A 48 15.57 -9.64 6.55
N ALA A 49 16.36 -8.67 7.03
CA ALA A 49 15.91 -7.29 7.25
C ALA A 49 15.35 -6.66 5.97
N ALA A 50 16.04 -6.81 4.83
CA ALA A 50 15.58 -6.29 3.56
C ALA A 50 14.26 -6.93 3.10
N VAL A 51 14.07 -8.22 3.38
CA VAL A 51 12.83 -8.95 3.10
C VAL A 51 11.70 -8.43 3.98
N VAL A 52 11.93 -8.33 5.30
CA VAL A 52 10.96 -7.79 6.26
C VAL A 52 10.45 -6.43 5.82
N PHE A 53 11.34 -5.50 5.47
CA PHE A 53 10.94 -4.17 5.04
C PHE A 53 10.18 -4.14 3.71
N ARG A 54 10.64 -4.92 2.72
CA ARG A 54 9.97 -5.07 1.41
C ARG A 54 8.54 -5.57 1.57
N GLU A 55 8.37 -6.63 2.35
CA GLU A 55 7.08 -7.28 2.55
C GLU A 55 6.12 -6.42 3.39
N LEU A 56 6.63 -5.71 4.41
CA LEU A 56 5.82 -4.73 5.16
C LEU A 56 5.33 -3.60 4.27
N TYR A 57 6.19 -3.04 3.43
CA TYR A 57 5.78 -1.99 2.48
C TYR A 57 4.70 -2.50 1.53
N GLU A 58 4.85 -3.72 1.00
CA GLU A 58 3.88 -4.33 0.10
C GLU A 58 2.53 -4.57 0.77
N CYS A 59 2.51 -5.01 2.03
CA CYS A 59 1.27 -5.15 2.82
C CYS A 59 0.53 -3.81 2.92
N LEU A 60 1.24 -2.74 3.30
CA LEU A 60 0.66 -1.41 3.45
C LEU A 60 0.14 -0.88 2.11
N ARG A 61 0.89 -1.09 1.03
CA ARG A 61 0.47 -0.75 -0.33
C ARG A 61 -0.82 -1.46 -0.73
N GLN A 62 -0.92 -2.77 -0.47
CA GLN A 62 -2.12 -3.56 -0.78
C GLN A 62 -3.35 -3.13 0.03
N ILE A 63 -3.17 -2.73 1.28
CA ILE A 63 -4.25 -2.16 2.09
C ILE A 63 -4.69 -0.81 1.49
N GLY A 64 -3.74 0.03 1.09
CA GLY A 64 -4.00 1.27 0.36
C GLY A 64 -4.79 1.06 -0.94
N ASP A 65 -4.40 0.06 -1.74
CA ASP A 65 -5.13 -0.32 -2.95
C ASP A 65 -6.57 -0.72 -2.60
N ALA A 66 -6.75 -1.57 -1.58
CA ALA A 66 -8.07 -2.03 -1.15
C ALA A 66 -9.00 -0.87 -0.74
N LEU A 67 -8.47 0.17 -0.09
CA LEU A 67 -9.21 1.38 0.26
C LEU A 67 -9.67 2.17 -0.97
N LEU A 68 -8.80 2.30 -1.99
CA LEU A 68 -9.14 2.97 -3.24
C LEU A 68 -10.19 2.17 -4.03
N TRP A 69 -10.01 0.86 -4.14
CA TRP A 69 -10.97 -0.02 -4.81
C TRP A 69 -12.35 0.02 -4.15
N ARG A 70 -12.40 0.06 -2.81
CA ARG A 70 -13.66 0.26 -2.07
C ARG A 70 -14.34 1.58 -2.43
N SER A 71 -13.55 2.60 -2.73
CA SER A 71 -13.99 3.96 -3.04
C SER A 71 -14.26 4.21 -4.53
N GLY A 72 -14.15 3.19 -5.38
CA GLY A 72 -14.40 3.30 -6.82
C GLY A 72 -13.19 3.77 -7.65
N TRP A 73 -11.98 3.59 -7.12
CA TRP A 73 -10.73 4.02 -7.75
C TRP A 73 -9.75 2.86 -7.85
N GLU A 74 -9.09 2.75 -9.00
CA GLU A 74 -7.98 1.84 -9.23
C GLU A 74 -6.67 2.63 -9.21
N PRO A 75 -5.72 2.31 -8.32
CA PRO A 75 -4.40 2.92 -8.34
C PRO A 75 -3.57 2.40 -9.51
N LEU A 76 -2.91 3.34 -10.19
CA LEU A 76 -1.92 3.08 -11.24
C LEU A 76 -0.48 3.23 -10.74
N LYS A 77 -0.30 3.90 -9.59
CA LYS A 77 0.99 4.07 -8.92
C LYS A 77 0.89 3.77 -7.44
N HIS A 78 1.99 3.28 -6.86
CA HIS A 78 2.06 2.92 -5.43
C HIS A 78 1.89 4.13 -4.51
N THR A 79 2.27 5.32 -4.97
CA THR A 79 2.15 6.58 -4.24
C THR A 79 0.70 6.88 -3.87
N ALA A 80 -0.23 6.71 -4.81
CA ALA A 80 -1.66 6.90 -4.55
C ALA A 80 -2.20 5.92 -3.50
N SER A 81 -1.74 4.67 -3.51
CA SER A 81 -2.12 3.64 -2.53
C SER A 81 -1.66 4.02 -1.12
N ILE A 82 -0.39 4.41 -0.99
CA ILE A 82 0.16 4.84 0.30
C ILE A 82 -0.55 6.11 0.78
N GLU A 83 -0.86 7.04 -0.12
CA GLU A 83 -1.62 8.24 0.19
C GLU A 83 -3.01 7.95 0.77
N ALA A 84 -3.76 7.06 0.13
CA ALA A 84 -5.07 6.62 0.61
C ALA A 84 -4.99 5.97 2.00
N LEU A 85 -3.93 5.22 2.27
CA LEU A 85 -3.69 4.63 3.59
C LEU A 85 -3.43 5.73 4.64
N LYS A 86 -2.76 6.83 4.29
CA LYS A 86 -2.34 7.83 5.29
C LYS A 86 -3.51 8.44 6.04
N GLU A 87 -4.56 8.75 5.31
CA GLU A 87 -5.75 9.39 5.85
C GLU A 87 -6.55 8.48 6.78
N GLU A 88 -6.45 7.16 6.60
CA GLU A 88 -7.21 6.20 7.40
C GLU A 88 -6.46 5.76 8.68
N VAL A 89 -5.12 5.74 8.67
CA VAL A 89 -4.33 5.14 9.77
C VAL A 89 -3.71 6.18 10.71
N GLY A 90 -3.61 7.45 10.31
CA GLY A 90 -3.26 8.59 11.18
C GLY A 90 -1.86 8.60 11.83
N TYR A 91 -1.20 7.44 11.97
CA TYR A 91 0.02 7.25 12.77
C TYR A 91 0.99 6.26 12.13
N VAL A 92 1.39 6.53 10.88
CA VAL A 92 2.52 5.85 10.26
C VAL A 92 3.65 6.84 10.03
N ASP A 93 4.85 6.50 10.44
CA ASP A 93 6.06 7.30 10.18
C ASP A 93 6.41 7.19 8.69
N TYR A 94 5.93 8.17 7.91
CA TYR A 94 6.02 8.14 6.45
C TYR A 94 7.42 8.37 5.91
N GLU A 95 8.29 9.06 6.64
CA GLU A 95 9.71 9.15 6.27
C GLU A 95 10.33 7.76 6.29
N LYS A 96 10.00 6.95 7.28
CA LYS A 96 10.42 5.54 7.32
C LYS A 96 9.80 4.76 6.17
N LEU A 97 8.52 4.94 5.86
CA LEU A 97 7.88 4.25 4.72
C LEU A 97 8.50 4.59 3.36
N ASP A 98 8.85 5.85 3.12
CA ASP A 98 9.49 6.23 1.87
C ASP A 98 10.90 5.64 1.75
N ARG A 99 11.64 5.56 2.87
CA ARG A 99 12.89 4.79 2.93
C ARG A 99 12.66 3.31 2.59
N LEU A 100 11.56 2.71 3.05
CA LEU A 100 11.24 1.31 2.69
C LEU A 100 10.97 1.16 1.19
N ARG A 101 10.26 2.12 0.59
CA ARG A 101 10.04 2.17 -0.87
C ARG A 101 11.36 2.21 -1.64
N ILE A 102 12.31 3.03 -1.19
CA ILE A 102 13.64 3.16 -1.79
C ILE A 102 14.44 1.85 -1.65
N ILE A 103 14.49 1.28 -0.44
CA ILE A 103 15.16 0.00 -0.18
C ILE A 103 14.61 -1.09 -1.10
N ARG A 104 13.28 -1.17 -1.25
CA ARG A 104 12.64 -2.14 -2.14
C ARG A 104 13.07 -1.98 -3.59
N ASN A 105 13.07 -0.74 -4.10
CA ASN A 105 13.38 -0.48 -5.51
C ASN A 105 14.86 -0.66 -5.84
N ASN A 106 15.73 -0.66 -4.83
CA ASN A 106 17.20 -0.81 -4.96
C ASN A 106 17.73 -2.20 -4.54
N ALA A 107 16.85 -3.14 -4.20
CA ALA A 107 17.19 -4.51 -3.77
C ALA A 107 16.66 -5.57 -4.76
#